data_AF-A0ABD5DUH1-F1
#
_entry.id   AF-A0ABD5DUH1-F1
#
_cell.length_a   1.000
_cell.length_b   1.000
_cell.length_c   1.000
_cell.angle_alpha   90.00
_cell.angle_beta   90.00
_cell.angle_gamma   90.00
#
_symmetry.space_group_name_H-M   'P 1'
#
loop_
_entity.id
_entity.type
_entity.pdbx_description
1 polymer ?
#
loop_
_entity_poly.entity_id
_entity_poly.type
_entity_poly.pdbx_seq_one_letter_code
_entity_poly.pdbx_strand_id
1 'polypeptide(L)'
;TEEYAELKTLGLDGVMVYQETYHESMYAKHHLKGKKQDFFWRLDTPDRLGAAGIDKIGLGALIGLSDSWRVDCFIVAEHLLWLQQRYWRSRYS
;
A
#
# COMPACT_ATOMS: atom_id res chain seq x y z
N THR A 1 -5.12 -10.43 6.26
CA THR A 1 -6.13 -10.69 5.22
C THR A 1 -7.47 -10.98 5.86
N GLU A 2 -7.55 -11.95 6.79
CA GLU A 2 -8.80 -12.29 7.51
C GLU A 2 -9.46 -11.07 8.17
N GLU A 3 -8.70 -10.24 8.90
CA GLU A 3 -9.20 -8.99 9.50
C GLU A 3 -9.84 -8.04 8.47
N TYR A 4 -9.26 -7.91 7.26
CA TYR A 4 -9.84 -7.07 6.21
C TYR A 4 -11.10 -7.68 5.60
N ALA A 5 -11.15 -9.02 5.48
CA ALA A 5 -12.34 -9.72 5.01
C ALA A 5 -13.49 -9.55 6.02
N GLU A 6 -13.21 -9.66 7.32
CA GLU A 6 -14.18 -9.38 8.38
C GLU A 6 -14.69 -7.94 8.28
N LEU A 7 -13.79 -6.96 8.22
CA LEU A 7 -14.16 -5.55 8.09
C LEU A 7 -15.02 -5.28 6.85
N LYS A 8 -14.78 -5.96 5.73
CA LYS A 8 -15.64 -5.87 4.54
C LYS A 8 -17.07 -6.33 4.84
N THR A 9 -17.25 -7.41 5.60
CA THR A 9 -18.60 -7.85 6.02
C THR A 9 -19.31 -6.85 6.93
N LEU A 10 -18.53 -6.01 7.63
CA LEU A 10 -19.01 -4.92 8.47
C LEU A 10 -19.23 -3.59 7.70
N GLY A 11 -19.01 -3.58 6.38
CA GLY A 11 -19.27 -2.42 5.52
C GLY A 11 -18.04 -1.58 5.14
N LEU A 12 -16.82 -2.11 5.29
CA LEU A 12 -15.61 -1.45 4.77
C LEU A 12 -15.54 -1.52 3.25
N ASP A 13 -15.70 -0.37 2.58
CA ASP A 13 -15.69 -0.29 1.11
C ASP A 13 -14.31 0.04 0.51
N GLY A 14 -13.42 0.66 1.29
CA GLY A 14 -12.11 1.04 0.76
C GLY A 14 -11.06 1.40 1.80
N VAL A 15 -9.80 1.21 1.42
CA VAL A 15 -8.64 1.46 2.28
C VAL A 15 -7.56 2.20 1.50
N MET A 16 -7.07 3.29 2.08
CA MET A 16 -5.93 4.06 1.55
C MET A 16 -4.67 3.68 2.32
N VAL A 17 -3.63 3.25 1.60
CA VAL A 17 -2.36 2.81 2.17
C VAL A 17 -1.22 3.51 1.45
N TYR A 18 -0.63 4.48 2.12
CA TYR A 18 0.57 5.13 1.60
C TYR A 18 1.78 4.36 2.11
N GLN A 19 2.65 3.95 1.18
CA GLN A 19 3.94 3.38 1.51
C GLN A 19 4.89 4.46 2.05
N GLU A 20 4.54 5.74 1.88
CA GLU A 20 5.33 6.93 2.24
C GLU A 20 6.59 7.06 1.38
N THR A 21 7.47 6.06 1.33
CA THR A 21 8.55 5.95 0.35
C THR A 21 8.85 4.49 0.06
N TYR A 22 9.16 4.17 -1.19
CA TYR A 22 9.60 2.85 -1.64
C TYR A 22 11.10 2.64 -1.46
N HIS A 23 11.81 3.63 -0.92
CA HIS A 23 13.21 3.51 -0.55
C HIS A 23 13.34 2.99 0.90
N GLU A 24 13.69 1.72 1.07
CA GLU A 24 13.72 1.03 2.37
C GLU A 24 14.54 1.78 3.43
N SER A 25 15.77 2.20 3.12
CA SER A 25 16.60 2.91 4.11
C SER A 25 16.07 4.29 4.51
N MET A 26 15.33 4.98 3.63
CA MET A 26 14.68 6.24 3.97
C MET A 26 13.41 5.99 4.78
N TYR A 27 12.65 4.95 4.44
CA TYR A 27 11.50 4.52 5.23
C TYR A 27 11.88 4.23 6.68
N ALA A 28 12.99 3.53 6.90
CA ALA A 28 13.50 3.20 8.24
C ALA A 28 13.89 4.44 9.07
N LYS A 29 14.30 5.55 8.43
CA LYS A 29 14.61 6.82 9.14
C LYS A 29 13.36 7.49 9.71
N HIS A 30 12.20 7.28 9.09
CA HIS A 30 10.94 7.92 9.49
C HIS A 30 10.06 7.01 10.37
N HIS A 31 10.20 5.70 10.22
CA HIS A 31 9.41 4.71 10.96
C HIS A 31 10.27 4.03 12.03
N LEU A 32 10.34 4.66 13.20
CA LEU A 32 11.27 4.26 14.27
C LEU A 32 10.69 3.28 15.30
N LYS A 33 9.36 3.08 15.35
CA LYS A 33 8.68 2.18 16.30
C LYS A 33 7.37 1.62 15.74
N GLY A 34 6.97 0.45 16.24
CA GLY A 34 5.68 -0.19 15.95
C GLY A 34 5.63 -1.00 14.65
N LYS A 35 4.45 -1.51 14.28
CA LYS A 35 4.29 -2.35 13.06
C LYS A 35 4.69 -1.63 11.77
N LYS A 36 4.61 -0.29 11.73
CA LYS A 36 5.06 0.52 10.60
C LYS A 36 6.58 0.51 10.39
N GLN A 37 7.40 -0.07 11.28
CA GLN A 37 8.84 -0.21 10.98
C GLN A 37 9.13 -1.28 9.93
N ASP A 38 8.25 -2.29 9.85
CA ASP A 38 8.42 -3.39 8.92
C ASP A 38 8.02 -2.94 7.52
N PHE A 39 9.03 -2.62 6.72
CA PHE A 39 8.89 -2.08 5.36
C PHE A 39 8.11 -3.03 4.45
N PHE A 40 8.48 -4.31 4.43
CA PHE A 40 7.86 -5.31 3.56
C PHE A 40 6.46 -5.66 4.02
N TRP A 41 6.25 -5.77 5.34
CA TRP A 41 4.90 -5.94 5.86
C TRP A 41 3.99 -4.77 5.46
N ARG A 42 4.49 -3.52 5.51
CA ARG A 42 3.73 -2.35 5.03
C ARG A 42 3.47 -2.45 3.53
N LEU A 43 4.50 -2.75 2.75
CA LEU A 43 4.47 -2.83 1.29
C LEU A 43 3.44 -3.86 0.80
N ASP A 44 3.31 -5.00 1.48
CA ASP A 44 2.37 -6.08 1.15
C ASP A 44 0.92 -5.78 1.56
N THR A 45 0.64 -4.66 2.22
CA THR A 45 -0.73 -4.35 2.68
C THR A 45 -1.75 -4.30 1.52
N PRO A 46 -1.48 -3.64 0.38
CA PRO A 46 -2.39 -3.62 -0.76
C PRO A 46 -2.68 -5.01 -1.34
N ASP A 47 -1.71 -5.91 -1.34
CA ASP A 47 -1.93 -7.30 -1.75
C ASP A 47 -2.91 -8.01 -0.82
N ARG A 48 -2.73 -7.84 0.51
CA ARG A 48 -3.67 -8.38 1.51
C ARG A 48 -5.08 -7.79 1.39
N LEU A 49 -5.20 -6.52 1.01
CA LEU A 49 -6.48 -5.87 0.73
C LEU A 49 -7.16 -6.45 -0.52
N GLY A 50 -6.39 -6.65 -1.60
CA GLY A 50 -6.87 -7.28 -2.83
C GLY A 50 -7.33 -8.71 -2.60
N ALA A 51 -6.54 -9.50 -1.87
CA ALA A 51 -6.88 -10.87 -1.49
C ALA A 51 -8.14 -10.95 -0.59
N ALA A 52 -8.38 -9.94 0.25
CA ALA A 52 -9.60 -9.82 1.05
C ALA A 52 -10.82 -9.32 0.24
N GLY A 53 -10.63 -8.96 -1.02
CA GLY A 53 -11.69 -8.50 -1.92
C GLY A 53 -12.18 -7.09 -1.62
N ILE A 54 -11.37 -6.21 -1.02
CA ILE A 54 -11.76 -4.81 -0.75
C ILE A 54 -12.09 -4.08 -2.06
N ASP A 55 -13.19 -3.32 -2.09
CA ASP A 55 -13.73 -2.75 -3.33
C ASP A 55 -12.92 -1.56 -3.86
N LYS A 56 -12.26 -0.79 -2.98
CA LYS A 56 -11.36 0.30 -3.36
C LYS A 56 -10.04 0.26 -2.58
N ILE A 57 -8.92 0.22 -3.30
CA ILE A 57 -7.57 0.22 -2.72
C ILE A 57 -6.84 1.44 -3.23
N GLY A 58 -6.43 2.33 -2.33
CA GLY A 58 -5.62 3.48 -2.70
C GLY A 58 -4.17 3.35 -2.29
N LEU A 59 -3.27 3.76 -3.18
CA LEU A 59 -1.82 3.70 -2.98
C LEU A 59 -1.20 5.08 -3.09
N GLY A 60 -0.07 5.29 -2.42
CA GLY A 60 0.64 6.55 -2.50
C GLY A 60 2.05 6.51 -1.93
N ALA A 61 2.82 7.51 -2.31
CA ALA A 61 4.08 7.88 -1.69
C ALA A 61 4.00 9.34 -1.22
N LEU A 62 4.66 9.63 -0.09
CA LEU A 62 4.82 10.97 0.45
C LEU A 62 6.07 11.61 -0.17
N ILE A 63 5.84 12.41 -1.20
CA ILE A 63 6.92 13.10 -1.93
C ILE A 63 7.74 13.97 -0.97
N GLY A 64 9.06 13.78 -0.98
CA GLY A 64 10.00 14.51 -0.13
C GLY A 64 10.65 13.68 0.98
N LEU A 65 10.23 12.42 1.19
CA LEU A 65 10.89 11.52 2.14
C LEU A 65 12.13 10.83 1.57
N SER A 66 12.24 10.68 0.26
CA SER A 66 13.44 10.19 -0.42
C SER A 66 14.09 11.27 -1.27
N ASP A 67 15.38 11.10 -1.57
CA ASP A 67 16.12 12.02 -2.44
C ASP A 67 15.61 12.01 -3.89
N SER A 68 14.84 10.99 -4.29
CA SER A 68 14.33 10.83 -5.66
C SER A 68 12.83 10.53 -5.67
N TRP A 69 12.02 11.59 -5.66
CA TRP A 69 10.57 11.50 -5.83
C TRP A 69 10.16 10.77 -7.12
N ARG A 70 11.01 10.83 -8.17
CA ARG A 70 10.76 10.15 -9.45
C ARG A 70 10.78 8.63 -9.29
N VAL A 71 11.68 8.11 -8.45
CA VAL A 71 11.74 6.67 -8.15
C VAL A 71 10.50 6.27 -7.37
N ASP A 72 10.12 7.02 -6.33
CA ASP A 72 8.90 6.74 -5.57
C ASP A 72 7.66 6.74 -6.47
N CYS A 73 7.49 7.74 -7.35
CA CYS A 73 6.38 7.80 -8.29
C CYS A 73 6.37 6.63 -9.28
N PHE A 74 7.54 6.25 -9.80
CA PHE A 74 7.66 5.12 -10.71
C PHE A 74 7.26 3.80 -10.03
N ILE A 75 7.76 3.54 -8.82
CA ILE A 75 7.46 2.29 -8.12
C ILE A 75 6.00 2.25 -7.64
N VAL A 76 5.40 3.38 -7.23
CA VAL A 76 3.94 3.44 -6.97
C VAL A 76 3.16 3.00 -8.21
N ALA A 77 3.53 3.48 -9.40
CA ALA A 77 2.84 3.15 -10.64
C ALA A 77 2.99 1.66 -10.99
N GLU A 78 4.19 1.09 -10.85
CA GLU A 78 4.43 -0.35 -11.05
C GLU A 78 3.65 -1.21 -10.04
N HIS A 79 3.61 -0.79 -8.77
CA HIS A 79 2.85 -1.49 -7.73
C HIS A 79 1.35 -1.45 -8.03
N LEU A 80 0.83 -0.31 -8.47
CA LEU A 80 -0.55 -0.17 -8.91
C LEU A 80 -0.86 -1.08 -10.11
N LEU A 81 0.02 -1.10 -11.12
CA LEU A 81 -0.14 -1.95 -12.31
C LEU A 81 -0.20 -3.44 -11.93
N TRP A 82 0.68 -3.88 -11.03
CA TRP A 82 0.69 -5.26 -10.53
C TRP A 82 -0.63 -5.62 -9.85
N LEU A 83 -1.15 -4.73 -8.99
CA LEU A 83 -2.43 -4.95 -8.31
C LEU A 83 -3.58 -5.01 -9.30
N GLN A 84 -3.63 -4.12 -10.28
CA GLN A 84 -4.68 -4.11 -11.31
C GLN A 84 -4.72 -5.41 -12.12
N GLN A 85 -3.56 -5.98 -12.45
CA GLN A 85 -3.48 -7.27 -13.15
C GLN A 85 -3.96 -8.43 -12.29
N ARG A 86 -3.65 -8.41 -10.99
CA ARG A 86 -3.95 -9.52 -10.07
C ARG A 86 -5.36 -9.47 -9.49
N TYR A 87 -5.86 -8.29 -9.14
CA TYR A 87 -7.11 -8.06 -8.44
C TYR A 87 -8.06 -7.14 -9.23
N TRP A 88 -8.31 -7.50 -10.50
CA TRP A 88 -9.08 -6.72 -11.47
C TRP A 88 -10.51 -6.31 -11.06
N ARG A 89 -11.07 -6.89 -9.99
CA ARG A 89 -12.40 -6.54 -9.46
C ARG A 89 -12.37 -5.35 -8.50
N SER A 90 -11.21 -4.99 -7.97
CA SER A 90 -11.04 -3.83 -7.09
C SER A 90 -10.85 -2.56 -7.93
N ARG A 91 -11.28 -1.42 -7.39
CA ARG A 91 -11.01 -0.09 -7.93
C ARG A 91 -9.76 0.49 -7.28
N TYR A 92 -9.04 1.34 -8.00
CA TYR A 92 -7.80 1.94 -7.51
C TYR A 92 -7.80 3.46 -7.60
N SER A 93 -7.03 4.09 -6.71
CA SER A 93 -6.77 5.53 -6.69
C SER A 93 -5.40 5.87 -6.17
#